data_AF-A0A514EEU0-F1
#
_entry.id   AF-A0A514EEU0-F1
#
_cell.length_a   1.000
_cell.length_b   1.000
_cell.length_c   1.000
_cell.angle_alpha   90.00
_cell.angle_beta   90.00
_cell.angle_gamma   90.00
#
_symmetry.space_group_name_H-M   'P 1'
#
loop_
_entity.id
_entity.type
_entity.pdbx_description
1 polymer ?
#
loop_
_entity_poly.entity_id
_entity_poly.type
_entity_poly.pdbx_seq_one_letter_code
_entity_poly.pdbx_strand_id
1 'polypeptide(L)'
;MSDTLSRNDTPHLACIMAETRSGPYYIATAPTLQALEGLGRILRERNSVRGEKEDPVAILAVWYEECENEVAALLRAAEISQLSHCWQRGLIESFNPQWLDLSGVSVGFPWIFTLPERKGSSYHLVTDL
;
A
#
# COMPACT_ATOMS: atom_id res chain seq x y z
N MET A 1 25.82 -3.81 -29.75
CA MET A 1 24.46 -4.09 -29.25
C MET A 1 24.57 -4.73 -27.87
N SER A 2 24.75 -3.93 -26.82
CA SER A 2 24.84 -4.42 -25.43
C SER A 2 24.54 -3.26 -24.46
N ASP A 3 23.29 -2.81 -24.37
CA ASP A 3 22.91 -1.75 -23.40
C ASP A 3 21.51 -1.95 -22.77
N THR A 4 20.82 -3.07 -23.06
CA THR A 4 19.44 -3.26 -22.62
C THR A 4 19.29 -4.06 -21.32
N LEU A 5 20.38 -4.61 -20.76
CA LEU A 5 20.32 -5.49 -19.59
C LEU A 5 20.67 -4.81 -18.26
N SER A 6 21.14 -3.56 -18.26
CA SER A 6 21.63 -2.89 -17.05
C SER A 6 20.58 -2.01 -16.34
N ARG A 7 19.34 -1.93 -16.84
CA ARG A 7 18.33 -0.97 -16.33
C ARG A 7 17.41 -1.53 -15.25
N ASN A 8 17.50 -2.83 -14.95
CA ASN A 8 16.55 -3.54 -14.10
C ASN A 8 17.19 -4.10 -12.82
N ASP A 9 18.24 -3.50 -12.27
CA ASP A 9 18.81 -3.91 -10.96
C ASP A 9 18.44 -2.94 -9.82
N THR A 10 17.57 -1.96 -10.10
CA THR A 10 17.11 -1.00 -9.10
C THR A 10 16.00 -1.66 -8.28
N PRO A 11 16.15 -1.75 -6.94
CA PRO A 11 15.12 -2.28 -6.06
C PRO A 11 13.76 -1.63 -6.32
N HIS A 12 12.71 -2.42 -6.18
CA HIS A 12 11.32 -1.99 -6.32
C HIS A 12 10.46 -2.65 -5.26
N LEU A 13 9.32 -2.05 -4.97
CA LEU A 13 8.40 -2.55 -3.96
C LEU A 13 7.21 -3.22 -4.62
N ALA A 14 6.85 -4.41 -4.15
CA ALA A 14 5.46 -4.88 -4.21
C ALA A 14 4.74 -4.36 -2.96
N CYS A 15 3.50 -3.89 -3.09
CA CYS A 15 2.79 -3.28 -1.97
C CYS A 15 1.29 -3.60 -1.96
N ILE A 16 0.72 -3.57 -0.77
CA ILE A 16 -0.72 -3.62 -0.54
C ILE A 16 -1.14 -2.27 0.05
N MET A 17 -2.13 -1.65 -0.59
CA MET A 17 -2.76 -0.43 -0.17
C MET A 17 -4.21 -0.70 0.23
N ALA A 18 -4.71 0.00 1.25
CA ALA A 18 -6.06 -0.21 1.74
C ALA A 18 -6.71 1.10 2.18
N GLU A 19 -8.04 1.14 2.08
CA GLU A 19 -8.87 2.20 2.68
C GLU A 19 -9.29 1.83 4.11
N THR A 20 -9.62 0.56 4.31
CA THR A 20 -10.12 0.02 5.58
C THR A 20 -9.62 -1.42 5.75
N ARG A 21 -9.59 -1.94 6.97
CA ARG A 21 -9.09 -3.30 7.26
C ARG A 21 -9.97 -4.40 6.64
N SER A 22 -11.28 -4.18 6.57
CA SER A 22 -12.24 -5.12 5.97
C SER A 22 -12.52 -4.84 4.48
N GLY A 23 -11.92 -3.80 3.91
CA GLY A 23 -12.21 -3.33 2.56
C GLY A 23 -11.47 -4.11 1.47
N PRO A 24 -11.67 -3.72 0.19
CA PRO A 24 -10.83 -4.23 -0.89
C PRO A 24 -9.39 -3.76 -0.69
N TYR A 25 -8.44 -4.62 -1.07
CA TYR A 25 -7.03 -4.29 -1.08
C TYR A 25 -6.58 -3.99 -2.49
N TYR A 26 -5.79 -2.94 -2.66
CA TYR A 26 -5.18 -2.56 -3.92
C TYR A 26 -3.73 -3.03 -3.92
N ILE A 27 -3.41 -3.90 -4.86
CA ILE A 27 -2.06 -4.46 -4.98
C ILE A 27 -1.37 -3.76 -6.13
N ALA A 28 -0.16 -3.27 -5.88
CA ALA A 28 0.55 -2.39 -6.80
C ALA A 28 2.07 -2.50 -6.59
N THR A 29 2.82 -1.78 -7.42
CA THR A 29 4.26 -1.62 -7.26
C THR A 29 4.64 -0.16 -7.08
N ALA A 30 5.79 0.08 -6.44
CA ALA A 30 6.34 1.42 -6.25
C ALA A 30 7.88 1.40 -6.34
N PRO A 31 8.51 2.44 -6.91
CA PRO A 31 9.97 2.48 -7.06
C PRO A 31 10.73 2.74 -5.76
N THR A 32 10.10 3.39 -4.78
CA THR A 32 10.69 3.70 -3.46
C THR A 32 9.60 3.78 -2.40
N LEU A 33 9.98 3.78 -1.13
CA LEU A 33 9.05 4.02 -0.03
C LEU A 33 8.38 5.41 -0.13
N GLN A 34 9.12 6.44 -0.54
CA GLN A 34 8.54 7.79 -0.70
C GLN A 34 7.47 7.84 -1.80
N ALA A 35 7.53 6.95 -2.79
CA ALA A 35 6.54 6.90 -3.86
C ALA A 35 5.18 6.33 -3.41
N LEU A 36 5.09 5.70 -2.23
CA LEU A 36 3.86 5.10 -1.71
C LEU A 36 2.76 6.15 -1.43
N GLU A 37 3.14 7.35 -0.95
CA GLU A 37 2.18 8.44 -0.70
C GLU A 37 1.48 8.85 -2.02
N GLY A 38 2.29 9.07 -3.07
CA GLY A 38 1.79 9.43 -4.40
C GLY A 38 0.90 8.35 -5.01
N LEU A 39 1.23 7.08 -4.79
CA LEU A 39 0.44 5.94 -5.23
C LEU A 39 -0.95 5.92 -4.58
N GLY A 40 -1.05 6.17 -3.28
CA GLY A 40 -2.33 6.26 -2.57
C GLY A 40 -3.25 7.33 -3.14
N ARG A 41 -2.69 8.48 -3.49
CA ARG A 41 -3.43 9.57 -4.17
C ARG A 41 -3.93 9.15 -5.55
N ILE A 42 -3.08 8.54 -6.38
CA ILE A 42 -3.46 8.09 -7.74
C ILE A 42 -4.57 7.04 -7.67
N LEU A 43 -4.47 6.08 -6.75
CA LEU A 43 -5.51 5.06 -6.55
C LEU A 43 -6.82 5.69 -6.11
N ARG A 44 -6.76 6.69 -5.23
CA ARG A 44 -7.96 7.42 -4.81
C ARG A 44 -8.62 8.11 -5.99
N GLU A 45 -7.87 8.91 -6.75
CA GLU A 45 -8.37 9.61 -7.94
C GLU A 45 -9.03 8.67 -8.95
N ARG A 46 -8.42 7.49 -9.19
CA ARG A 46 -8.99 6.46 -10.07
C ARG A 46 -10.30 5.86 -9.55
N ASN A 47 -10.46 5.73 -8.23
CA ASN A 47 -11.62 5.10 -7.61
C ASN A 47 -12.73 6.11 -7.24
N SER A 48 -12.42 7.40 -7.08
CA SER A 48 -13.36 8.47 -6.69
C SER A 48 -14.32 8.92 -7.81
N VAL A 49 -14.23 8.37 -9.02
CA VAL A 49 -15.12 8.72 -10.16
C VAL A 49 -16.56 8.19 -9.98
N ARG A 50 -16.85 7.41 -8.93
CA ARG A 50 -18.19 6.81 -8.68
C ARG A 50 -19.10 7.63 -7.73
N GLY A 51 -19.23 8.94 -7.95
CA GLY A 51 -20.42 9.72 -7.57
C GLY A 51 -20.81 9.83 -6.08
N GLU A 52 -20.06 9.27 -5.14
CA GLU A 52 -20.34 9.40 -3.71
C GLU A 52 -19.70 10.67 -3.14
N LYS A 53 -20.54 11.62 -2.71
CA LYS A 53 -20.16 12.80 -1.91
C LYS A 53 -19.84 12.40 -0.46
N GLU A 54 -18.99 11.40 -0.27
CA GLU A 54 -18.44 11.10 1.06
C GLU A 54 -17.05 11.73 1.19
N ASP A 55 -16.68 12.06 2.43
CA ASP A 55 -15.36 12.61 2.72
C ASP A 55 -14.29 11.72 2.09
N PRO A 56 -13.27 12.30 1.44
CA PRO A 56 -12.28 11.52 0.72
C PRO A 56 -11.51 10.63 1.70
N VAL A 57 -11.83 9.34 1.72
CA VAL A 57 -11.16 8.34 2.58
C VAL A 57 -9.78 8.00 1.98
N ALA A 58 -8.77 7.93 2.84
CA ALA A 58 -7.40 7.69 2.40
C ALA A 58 -7.14 6.24 2.01
N ILE A 59 -6.43 6.06 0.89
CA ILE A 59 -5.85 4.77 0.49
C ILE A 59 -4.38 4.81 0.90
N LEU A 60 -4.02 4.01 1.89
CA LEU A 60 -2.73 4.08 2.59
C LEU A 60 -1.95 2.78 2.39
N ALA A 61 -0.62 2.86 2.44
CA ALA A 61 0.25 1.70 2.33
C ALA A 61 0.25 0.93 3.66
N VAL A 62 -0.13 -0.34 3.63
CA VAL A 62 -0.25 -1.17 4.85
C VAL A 62 0.66 -2.39 4.85
N TRP A 63 1.24 -2.72 3.70
CA TRP A 63 2.25 -3.75 3.55
C TRP A 63 3.14 -3.42 2.34
N TYR A 64 4.42 -3.77 2.41
CA TYR A 64 5.31 -3.78 1.26
C TYR A 64 6.38 -4.85 1.43
N GLU A 65 6.96 -5.26 0.31
CA GLU A 65 8.14 -6.13 0.23
C GLU A 65 9.10 -5.53 -0.79
N GLU A 66 10.37 -5.39 -0.40
CA GLU A 66 11.43 -4.98 -1.31
C GLU A 66 11.82 -6.18 -2.19
N CYS A 67 11.77 -5.96 -3.50
CA CYS A 67 12.15 -6.91 -4.52
C CYS A 67 13.40 -6.40 -5.24
N GLU A 68 14.17 -7.32 -5.78
CA GLU A 68 15.42 -7.03 -6.50
C GLU A 68 15.23 -6.00 -7.62
N ASN A 69 14.09 -6.04 -8.30
CA ASN A 69 13.79 -5.14 -9.40
C ASN A 69 12.29 -5.01 -9.71
N GLU A 70 11.97 -4.13 -10.66
CA GLU A 70 10.59 -3.86 -11.09
C GLU A 70 9.86 -5.12 -11.57
N VAL A 71 10.54 -5.99 -12.32
CA VAL A 71 9.94 -7.23 -12.82
C VAL A 71 9.61 -8.18 -11.66
N ALA A 72 10.53 -8.34 -10.70
CA ALA A 72 10.31 -9.13 -9.51
C ALA A 72 9.15 -8.57 -8.66
N ALA A 73 9.07 -7.25 -8.50
CA ALA A 73 7.96 -6.61 -7.79
C ALA A 73 6.61 -6.82 -8.49
N LEU A 74 6.58 -6.77 -9.83
CA LEU A 74 5.37 -7.05 -10.62
C LEU A 74 4.92 -8.50 -10.47
N LEU A 75 5.84 -9.46 -10.51
CA LEU A 75 5.54 -10.88 -10.28
C LEU A 75 5.00 -11.09 -8.86
N ARG A 76 5.65 -10.49 -7.86
CA ARG A 76 5.22 -10.56 -6.47
C ARG A 76 3.84 -9.97 -6.25
N ALA A 77 3.56 -8.81 -6.84
CA ALA A 77 2.23 -8.19 -6.84
C ALA A 77 1.19 -9.11 -7.51
N ALA A 78 1.54 -9.74 -8.63
CA ALA A 78 0.64 -10.68 -9.31
C ALA A 78 0.34 -11.92 -8.45
N GLU A 79 1.33 -12.50 -7.78
CA GLU A 79 1.13 -13.61 -6.83
C GLU A 79 0.18 -13.23 -5.70
N ILE A 80 0.40 -12.08 -5.05
CA ILE A 80 -0.45 -11.60 -3.96
C ILE A 80 -1.88 -11.37 -4.46
N SER A 81 -2.06 -10.91 -5.70
CA SER A 81 -3.39 -10.67 -6.28
C SER A 81 -4.22 -11.93 -6.49
N GLN A 82 -3.56 -13.09 -6.59
CA GLN A 82 -4.23 -14.39 -6.71
C GLN A 82 -4.62 -14.99 -5.36
N LEU A 83 -4.06 -14.48 -4.25
CA LEU A 83 -4.45 -14.91 -2.91
C LEU A 83 -5.89 -14.50 -2.61
N SER A 84 -6.62 -15.33 -1.85
CA SER A 84 -7.90 -14.91 -1.30
C SER A 84 -7.71 -13.75 -0.33
N HIS A 85 -8.76 -12.95 -0.17
CA HIS A 85 -8.75 -11.76 0.70
C HIS A 85 -8.26 -12.06 2.13
N CYS A 86 -8.65 -13.19 2.72
CA CYS A 86 -8.17 -13.60 4.04
C CYS A 86 -6.66 -13.87 4.10
N TRP A 87 -6.05 -14.38 3.02
CA TRP A 87 -4.61 -14.61 2.96
C TRP A 87 -3.84 -13.30 2.75
N GLN A 88 -4.37 -12.38 1.94
CA GLN A 88 -3.83 -11.02 1.81
C GLN A 88 -3.87 -10.29 3.16
N ARG A 89 -5.00 -10.40 3.88
CA ARG A 89 -5.14 -9.86 5.24
C ARG A 89 -4.11 -10.47 6.20
N GLY A 90 -3.91 -11.79 6.13
CA GLY A 90 -2.90 -12.48 6.93
C GLY A 90 -1.48 -11.98 6.67
N LEU A 91 -1.12 -11.65 5.42
CA LEU A 91 0.19 -11.03 5.10
C LEU A 91 0.33 -9.67 5.77
N ILE A 92 -0.71 -8.82 5.68
CA ILE A 92 -0.71 -7.50 6.31
C ILE A 92 -0.57 -7.65 7.82
N GLU A 93 -1.40 -8.47 8.47
CA GLU A 93 -1.45 -8.59 9.93
C GLU A 93 -0.19 -9.23 10.53
N SER A 94 0.50 -10.09 9.76
CA SER A 94 1.77 -10.68 10.19
C SER A 94 2.93 -9.67 10.19
N PHE A 95 2.87 -8.66 9.32
CA PHE A 95 3.91 -7.65 9.14
C PHE A 95 3.60 -6.32 9.88
N ASN A 96 2.34 -5.91 9.83
CA ASN A 96 1.81 -4.64 10.31
C ASN A 96 0.49 -4.90 11.09
N PRO A 97 0.56 -5.57 12.26
CA PRO A 97 -0.64 -5.96 13.04
C PRO A 97 -1.47 -4.76 13.52
N GLN A 98 -0.84 -3.58 13.63
CA GLN A 98 -1.49 -2.34 14.04
C GLN A 98 -2.19 -1.63 12.88
N TRP A 99 -1.98 -2.07 11.63
CA TRP A 99 -2.50 -1.43 10.43
C TRP A 99 -2.07 0.03 10.29
N LEU A 100 -0.79 0.30 10.55
CA LEU A 100 -0.18 1.62 10.40
C LEU A 100 -0.13 2.03 8.93
N ASP A 101 -0.25 3.33 8.68
CA ASP A 101 0.16 3.93 7.41
C ASP A 101 1.69 3.92 7.26
N LEU A 102 2.19 2.97 6.49
CA LEU A 102 3.62 2.81 6.24
C LEU A 102 4.20 3.93 5.37
N SER A 103 3.38 4.65 4.60
CA SER A 103 3.85 5.80 3.84
C SER A 103 4.23 6.94 4.78
N GLY A 104 3.34 7.29 5.71
CA GLY A 104 3.60 8.24 6.79
C GLY A 104 4.79 7.84 7.66
N VAL A 105 4.90 6.56 8.04
CA VAL A 105 6.05 6.04 8.81
C VAL A 105 7.35 6.24 8.03
N SER A 106 7.37 5.94 6.73
CA SER A 106 8.60 6.00 5.92
C SER A 106 9.18 7.40 5.77
N VAL A 107 8.33 8.44 5.81
CA VAL A 107 8.74 9.85 5.71
C VAL A 107 8.92 10.50 7.08
N GLY A 108 8.79 9.75 8.18
CA GLY A 108 8.89 10.29 9.54
C GLY A 108 7.78 11.26 9.89
N PHE A 109 6.57 11.07 9.34
CA PHE A 109 5.45 11.95 9.60
C PHE A 109 5.07 11.89 11.10
N PRO A 110 4.86 13.05 11.76
CA PRO A 110 4.70 13.09 13.22
C PRO A 110 3.39 12.49 13.73
N TRP A 111 2.43 12.21 12.83
CA TRP A 111 1.13 11.64 13.17
C TRP A 111 0.84 10.38 12.37
N ILE A 112 1.16 9.23 12.95
CA ILE A 112 0.85 7.95 12.32
C ILE A 112 -0.54 7.50 12.72
N PHE A 113 -1.33 7.07 11.75
CA PHE A 113 -2.70 6.61 11.96
C PHE A 113 -2.80 5.12 11.69
N THR A 114 -3.70 4.46 12.42
CA THR A 114 -4.15 3.11 12.06
C THR A 114 -5.36 3.21 11.13
N LEU A 115 -5.43 2.34 10.13
CA LEU A 115 -6.61 2.27 9.27
C LEU A 115 -7.85 1.83 10.06
N PRO A 116 -9.04 2.39 9.76
CA PRO A 116 -10.29 1.99 10.36
C PRO A 116 -10.69 0.57 9.93
N GLU A 117 -11.40 -0.17 10.79
CA GLU A 117 -11.86 -1.53 10.46
C GLU A 117 -12.77 -1.54 9.22
N ARG A 118 -13.70 -0.59 9.14
CA ARG A 118 -14.70 -0.48 8.07
C ARG A 118 -14.99 0.98 7.70
N LYS A 119 -15.59 1.18 6.53
CA LYS A 119 -15.96 2.50 6.02
C LYS A 119 -16.87 3.24 7.02
N GLY A 120 -16.62 4.53 7.20
CA GLY A 120 -17.33 5.37 8.19
C GLY A 120 -16.84 5.25 9.64
N SER A 121 -15.84 4.40 9.93
CA SER A 121 -15.16 4.39 11.24
C SER A 121 -13.98 5.36 11.24
N SER A 122 -13.63 5.90 12.41
CA SER A 122 -12.54 6.87 12.54
C SER A 122 -11.16 6.24 12.42
N TYR A 123 -10.21 6.99 11.87
CA TYR A 123 -8.78 6.71 12.01
C TYR A 123 -8.38 6.94 13.47
N HIS A 124 -7.48 6.10 13.99
CA HIS A 124 -6.92 6.26 15.32
C HIS A 124 -5.48 6.73 15.23
N LEU A 125 -5.17 7.85 15.88
CA LEU A 125 -3.81 8.34 16.02
C LEU A 125 -3.03 7.39 16.94
N VAL A 126 -1.83 7.01 16.52
CA VAL A 126 -0.88 6.25 17.32
C VAL A 126 -0.03 7.23 18.10
N THR A 127 -0.10 7.17 19.42
CA THR A 127 0.62 8.09 20.32
C THR A 127 2.01 7.60 20.70
N ASP A 128 2.27 6.31 20.57
CA ASP A 128 3.52 5.65 20.95
C ASP A 128 3.88 4.59 19.88
N LEU A 129 5.01 4.77 19.18
CA LEU A 129 5.57 3.84 18.19
C LEU A 129 6.82 3.15 18.73
#